data_AF-A0A4Y2AY39-F1
#
_entry.id   AF-A0A4Y2AY39-F1
#
_cell.length_a   1.000
_cell.length_b   1.000
_cell.length_c   1.000
_cell.angle_alpha   90.00
_cell.angle_beta   90.00
_cell.angle_gamma   90.00
#
_symmetry.space_group_name_H-M   'P 1'
#
loop_
_entity.id
_entity.type
_entity.pdbx_description
1 polymer ?
#
loop_
_entity_poly.entity_id
_entity_poly.type
_entity_poly.pdbx_seq_one_letter_code
_entity_poly.pdbx_strand_id
1 'polypeptide(L)'
;MLQVCDVLCPDKKNNFQTVSLSRKTVSSRIEVVDKNLASQLESKIGQFKFCSIAMDESTDINDTAQLVLFVRGVDENFEITEELACMRSLKGTTKGCDIFRGFQEGL
;
A
#
# COMPACT_ATOMS: atom_id res chain seq x y z
N MET A 1 -1.20 -24.07 -6.16
CA MET A 1 -0.20 -25.12 -5.87
C MET A 1 -0.57 -25.90 -4.61
N LEU A 2 -0.61 -25.29 -3.41
CA LEU A 2 -0.98 -26.03 -2.19
C LEU A 2 -2.38 -26.63 -2.23
N GLN A 3 -3.38 -25.88 -2.70
CA GLN A 3 -4.74 -26.41 -2.92
C GLN A 3 -4.81 -27.57 -3.92
N VAL A 4 -3.88 -27.63 -4.88
CA VAL A 4 -3.79 -28.74 -5.85
C VAL A 4 -3.11 -29.96 -5.21
N CYS A 5 -2.13 -29.73 -4.34
CA CYS A 5 -1.46 -30.78 -3.58
C CYS A 5 -2.45 -31.49 -2.63
N ASP A 6 -3.40 -30.76 -2.07
CA ASP A 6 -4.45 -31.32 -1.21
C ASP A 6 -5.30 -32.38 -1.91
N VAL A 7 -5.45 -32.26 -3.24
CA VAL A 7 -6.23 -33.22 -4.05
C VAL A 7 -5.35 -34.34 -4.61
N LEU A 8 -4.14 -34.03 -5.09
CA LEU A 8 -3.31 -35.00 -5.82
C LEU A 8 -2.37 -35.83 -4.94
N CYS A 9 -1.82 -35.24 -3.87
CA CYS A 9 -0.85 -35.89 -3.00
C CYS A 9 -0.83 -35.25 -1.60
N PRO A 10 -1.90 -35.40 -0.82
CA PRO A 10 -2.05 -34.73 0.48
C PRO A 10 -0.91 -35.08 1.46
N ASP A 11 -0.40 -36.31 1.44
CA ASP A 11 0.72 -36.76 2.29
C ASP A 11 2.03 -36.00 2.02
N LYS A 12 2.16 -35.39 0.84
CA LYS A 12 3.36 -34.64 0.43
C LYS A 12 3.20 -33.13 0.59
N LYS A 13 2.07 -32.64 1.13
CA LYS A 13 1.78 -31.20 1.26
C LYS A 13 2.88 -30.42 1.97
N ASN A 14 3.44 -30.97 3.05
CA ASN A 14 4.49 -30.32 3.83
C ASN A 14 5.74 -30.05 2.97
N ASN A 15 6.07 -30.94 2.02
CA ASN A 15 7.20 -30.75 1.12
C ASN A 15 6.99 -29.55 0.18
N PHE A 16 5.75 -29.26 -0.20
CA PHE A 16 5.42 -28.11 -1.05
C PHE A 16 5.31 -26.81 -0.27
N GLN A 17 4.94 -26.86 1.02
CA GLN A 17 4.92 -25.67 1.88
C GLN A 17 6.31 -25.10 2.14
N THR A 18 7.34 -25.96 2.17
CA THR A 18 8.73 -25.54 2.32
C THR A 18 9.34 -24.94 1.05
N VAL A 19 8.68 -25.10 -0.10
CA VAL A 19 9.17 -24.52 -1.36
C VAL A 19 8.92 -23.00 -1.34
N SER A 20 10.01 -22.24 -1.44
CA SER A 20 9.93 -20.78 -1.54
C SER A 20 9.20 -20.35 -2.82
N LEU A 21 8.39 -19.31 -2.71
CA LEU A 21 7.73 -18.72 -3.87
C LEU A 21 8.76 -18.00 -4.76
N SER A 22 8.53 -18.05 -6.07
CA SER A 22 9.33 -17.26 -6.99
C SER A 22 9.12 -15.75 -6.76
N ARG A 23 10.14 -14.94 -7.08
CA ARG A 23 10.04 -13.47 -7.04
C ARG A 23 8.81 -12.95 -7.79
N LYS A 24 8.49 -13.54 -8.95
CA LYS A 24 7.32 -13.18 -9.76
C LYS A 24 6.02 -13.43 -8.98
N THR A 25 5.89 -14.59 -8.36
CA THR A 25 4.70 -14.94 -7.57
C THR A 25 4.54 -14.02 -6.37
N VAL A 26 5.63 -13.67 -5.69
CA VAL A 26 5.59 -12.73 -4.56
C VAL A 26 5.15 -11.34 -5.04
N SER A 27 5.75 -10.81 -6.10
CA SER A 27 5.39 -9.50 -6.68
C SER A 27 3.92 -9.44 -7.08
N SER A 28 3.43 -10.42 -7.83
CA SER A 28 2.02 -10.44 -8.25
C SER A 28 1.06 -10.54 -7.06
N ARG A 29 1.44 -11.23 -5.98
CA ARG A 29 0.63 -11.25 -4.75
C ARG A 29 0.60 -9.90 -4.06
N ILE A 30 1.74 -9.21 -3.99
CA ILE A 30 1.81 -7.85 -3.45
C ILE A 30 0.90 -6.92 -4.26
N GLU A 31 0.96 -6.97 -5.59
CA GLU A 31 0.08 -6.15 -6.46
C GLU A 31 -1.41 -6.44 -6.27
N VAL A 32 -1.79 -7.70 -6.01
CA VAL A 32 -3.19 -8.05 -5.71
C VAL A 32 -3.62 -7.51 -4.35
N VAL A 33 -2.76 -7.62 -3.34
CA VAL A 33 -3.02 -7.07 -2.00
C VAL A 33 -3.12 -5.55 -2.07
N ASP A 34 -2.20 -4.89 -2.77
CA ASP A 34 -2.17 -3.45 -2.99
C ASP A 34 -3.47 -2.94 -3.61
N LYS A 35 -3.92 -3.53 -4.72
CA LYS A 35 -5.22 -3.18 -5.35
C LYS A 35 -6.39 -3.35 -4.40
N ASN A 36 -6.41 -4.43 -3.63
CA ASN A 36 -7.48 -4.69 -2.68
C ASN A 36 -7.47 -3.71 -1.49
N LEU A 37 -6.29 -3.27 -1.03
CA LEU A 37 -6.17 -2.24 -0.01
C LEU A 37 -6.60 -0.88 -0.56
N ALA A 38 -6.17 -0.53 -1.78
CA ALA A 38 -6.58 0.70 -2.46
C ALA A 38 -8.11 0.79 -2.60
N SER A 39 -8.76 -0.27 -3.09
CA SER A 39 -10.23 -0.29 -3.21
C SER A 39 -10.95 -0.19 -1.86
N GLN A 40 -10.41 -0.79 -0.80
CA GLN A 40 -10.98 -0.63 0.55
C GLN A 40 -10.81 0.79 1.07
N LEU A 41 -9.64 1.40 0.85
CA LEU A 41 -9.37 2.77 1.26
C LEU A 41 -10.28 3.76 0.50
N GLU A 42 -10.42 3.63 -0.81
CA GLU A 42 -11.35 4.42 -1.62
C GLU A 42 -12.79 4.30 -1.12
N SER A 43 -13.24 3.08 -0.83
CA SER A 43 -14.58 2.85 -0.28
C SER A 43 -14.78 3.54 1.08
N LYS A 44 -13.77 3.53 1.95
CA LYS A 44 -13.81 4.22 3.26
C LYS A 44 -13.80 5.74 3.09
N ILE A 45 -12.95 6.26 2.20
CA ILE A 45 -12.89 7.71 1.92
C ILE A 45 -14.26 8.23 1.47
N GLY A 46 -14.99 7.48 0.65
CA GLY A 46 -16.35 7.83 0.23
C GLY A 46 -17.38 7.92 1.37
N GLN A 47 -17.08 7.38 2.54
CA GLN A 47 -17.94 7.39 3.72
C GLN A 47 -17.59 8.50 4.72
N PHE A 48 -16.40 9.11 4.60
CA PHE A 48 -15.96 10.15 5.52
C PHE A 48 -16.85 11.40 5.43
N LYS A 49 -17.24 11.95 6.59
CA LYS A 49 -17.90 13.25 6.71
C LYS A 49 -16.89 14.40 6.74
N PHE A 50 -15.73 14.14 7.36
CA PHE A 50 -14.61 15.06 7.38
C PHE A 50 -13.32 14.28 7.15
N CYS A 51 -12.39 14.88 6.41
CA CYS A 51 -11.08 14.31 6.21
C CYS A 51 -9.99 15.38 6.27
N SER A 52 -8.77 14.93 6.49
CA SER A 52 -7.54 15.70 6.43
C SER A 52 -6.46 14.86 5.76
N ILE A 53 -5.48 15.54 5.17
CA ILE A 53 -4.31 14.89 4.61
C ILE A 53 -3.10 15.40 5.39
N ALA A 54 -2.29 14.48 5.90
CA ALA A 54 -0.98 14.78 6.44
C ALA A 54 0.08 14.40 5.39
N MET A 55 1.05 15.28 5.20
CA MET A 55 2.18 15.04 4.31
C MET A 55 3.45 15.07 5.14
N ASP A 56 4.32 14.10 4.92
CA ASP A 56 5.64 14.04 5.53
C ASP A 56 6.71 13.86 4.45
N GLU A 57 7.85 14.51 4.63
CA GLU A 57 9.03 14.33 3.79
C GLU A 57 10.08 13.60 4.62
N SER A 58 10.33 12.34 4.25
CA SER A 58 11.28 11.47 4.93
C SER A 58 12.40 11.09 3.98
N THR A 59 13.58 10.76 4.49
CA THR A 59 14.70 10.27 3.68
C THR A 59 14.82 8.75 3.78
N ASP A 60 14.91 8.06 2.65
CA ASP A 60 15.20 6.63 2.65
C ASP A 60 16.66 6.32 3.04
N ILE A 61 17.00 5.02 3.13
CA ILE A 61 18.35 4.57 3.52
C ILE A 61 19.46 5.00 2.54
N ASN A 62 19.10 5.45 1.34
CA ASN A 62 20.00 5.94 0.31
C ASN A 62 19.92 7.46 0.14
N ASP A 63 19.40 8.18 1.16
CA ASP A 63 19.27 9.64 1.17
C ASP A 63 18.35 10.18 0.05
N THR A 64 17.41 9.35 -0.44
CA THR A 64 16.38 9.79 -1.37
C THR A 64 15.16 10.27 -0.59
N ALA A 65 14.78 11.53 -0.79
CA ALA A 65 13.57 12.09 -0.23
C ALA A 65 12.32 11.34 -0.73
N GLN A 66 11.44 11.00 0.20
CA GLN A 66 10.17 10.31 0.01
C GLN A 66 9.06 11.21 0.56
N LEU A 67 8.12 11.57 -0.29
CA LEU A 67 6.87 12.19 0.11
C LEU A 67 5.90 11.09 0.53
N VAL A 68 5.43 11.15 1.77
CA VAL A 68 4.47 10.21 2.35
C VAL A 68 3.16 10.95 2.62
N LEU A 69 2.05 10.41 2.12
CA LEU A 69 0.72 11.00 2.28
C LEU A 69 -0.16 10.09 3.13
N PHE A 70 -0.67 10.61 4.23
CA PHE A 70 -1.66 9.94 5.07
C PHE A 70 -3.02 10.61 4.92
N VAL A 71 -4.06 9.81 4.74
CA VAL A 71 -5.44 10.29 4.82
C VAL A 71 -5.99 9.94 6.19
N ARG A 72 -6.56 10.93 6.87
CA ARG A 72 -7.27 10.75 8.13
C ARG A 72 -8.69 11.25 7.97
N GLY A 73 -9.67 10.40 8.25
CA GLY A 73 -11.08 10.74 8.14
C GLY A 73 -11.92 10.23 9.30
N VAL A 74 -13.11 10.81 9.43
CA VAL A 74 -14.14 10.39 10.38
C VAL A 74 -15.44 10.16 9.64
N ASP A 75 -16.11 9.04 9.91
CA ASP A 75 -17.39 8.68 9.29
C ASP A 75 -18.60 9.20 10.11
N GLU A 76 -19.82 8.80 9.74
CA GLU A 76 -21.04 9.14 10.49
C GLU A 76 -21.16 8.49 11.86
N ASN A 77 -20.45 7.39 12.09
CA ASN A 77 -20.43 6.70 13.37
C ASN A 77 -19.33 7.25 14.29
N PHE A 78 -18.65 8.32 13.89
CA PHE A 78 -17.49 8.90 14.56
C PHE A 78 -16.28 7.95 14.61
N GLU A 79 -16.21 6.96 13.72
CA GLU A 79 -15.04 6.11 13.58
C GLU A 79 -13.92 6.86 12.85
N ILE A 80 -12.76 6.93 13.49
CA ILE A 80 -11.57 7.57 12.91
C ILE A 80 -10.76 6.50 12.18
N THR A 81 -10.48 6.75 10.91
CA THR A 81 -9.54 5.97 10.10
C THR A 81 -8.35 6.85 9.73
N GLU A 82 -7.14 6.33 9.88
CA GLU A 82 -5.89 6.95 9.42
C GLU A 82 -5.09 5.89 8.66
N GLU A 83 -4.80 6.16 7.38
CA GLU A 83 -4.18 5.18 6.48
C GLU A 83 -3.17 5.86 5.55
N LEU A 84 -2.14 5.11 5.16
CA LEU A 84 -1.18 5.54 4.15
C LEU A 84 -1.85 5.53 2.77
N ALA A 85 -1.97 6.71 2.15
CA ALA A 85 -2.57 6.85 0.83
C ALA A 85 -1.53 6.71 -0.29
N CYS A 86 -0.33 7.26 -0.11
CA CYS A 86 0.71 7.23 -1.13
C CYS A 86 2.10 7.39 -0.51
N MET A 87 3.10 6.80 -1.16
CA MET A 87 4.51 7.08 -0.92
C MET A 87 5.20 7.28 -2.27
N ARG A 88 5.93 8.38 -2.43
CA ARG A 88 6.59 8.73 -3.69
C ARG A 88 7.98 9.29 -3.47
N SER A 89 8.94 8.78 -4.22
CA SER A 89 10.30 9.33 -4.23
C SER A 89 10.33 10.65 -4.98
N LEU A 90 10.83 11.69 -4.32
CA LEU A 90 11.08 13.00 -4.92
C LEU A 90 12.45 12.95 -5.60
N LYS A 91 12.46 12.99 -6.93
CA LYS A 91 13.71 13.01 -7.71
C LYS A 91 14.26 14.43 -7.77
N GLY A 92 15.49 14.63 -7.31
CA GLY A 92 16.20 15.90 -7.41
C GLY A 92 16.07 16.74 -6.14
N THR A 93 15.14 17.70 -6.11
CA THR A 93 14.99 18.65 -5.00
C THR A 93 13.70 18.42 -4.21
N THR A 94 13.67 18.90 -2.96
CA THR A 94 12.49 18.86 -2.06
C THR A 94 11.82 20.23 -1.93
N LYS A 95 11.86 21.04 -3.00
CA LYS A 95 11.23 22.36 -2.99
C LYS A 95 9.72 22.21 -2.91
N GLY A 96 9.03 23.25 -2.44
CA GLY A 96 7.56 23.25 -2.38
C GLY A 96 6.89 22.89 -3.72
N CYS A 97 7.48 23.26 -4.87
CA CYS A 97 6.96 22.86 -6.18
C CYS A 97 7.11 21.36 -6.48
N ASP A 98 8.17 20.71 -5.98
CA ASP A 98 8.39 19.28 -6.14
C ASP A 98 7.45 18.48 -5.23
N ILE A 99 7.26 18.94 -4.00
CA ILE A 99 6.29 18.38 -3.05
C ILE A 99 4.87 18.52 -3.62
N PHE A 100 4.49 19.71 -4.10
CA PHE A 100 3.17 19.95 -4.68
C PHE A 100 2.92 19.08 -5.92
N ARG A 101 3.90 18.96 -6.82
CA ARG A 101 3.82 18.05 -7.97
C ARG A 101 3.68 16.59 -7.52
N GLY A 102 4.50 16.16 -6.56
CA GLY A 102 4.44 14.82 -5.99
C GLY A 102 3.07 14.50 -5.38
N PHE A 103 2.45 15.48 -4.71
CA PHE A 103 1.09 15.39 -4.19
C PHE A 103 0.05 15.27 -5.30
N GLN A 104 0.11 16.12 -6.34
CA GLN A 104 -0.83 16.07 -7.48
C GLN A 104 -0.76 14.78 -8.29
N GLU A 105 0.41 14.13 -8.34
CA GLU A 105 0.58 12.84 -9.01
C GLU A 105 0.29 11.64 -8.09
N GLY A 106 0.18 11.87 -6.78
CA GLY A 106 0.01 10.83 -5.76
C GLY A 106 -1.45 10.59 -5.36
N LEU A 107 -2.34 11.52 -5.68
CA LEU A 107 -3.81 11.41 -5.60
C LEU A 107 -4.38 11.28 -7.02
#